data_AF-A0A8C2FAS4-F1
#
_entry.id   AF-A0A8C2FAS4-F1
#
_cell.length_a   1.000
_cell.length_b   1.000
_cell.length_c   1.000
_cell.angle_alpha   90.00
_cell.angle_beta   90.00
_cell.angle_gamma   90.00
#
_symmetry.space_group_name_H-M   'P 1'
#
loop_
_entity.id
_entity.type
_entity.pdbx_description
1 polymer ?
#
loop_
_entity_poly.entity_id
_entity_poly.type
_entity_poly.pdbx_seq_one_letter_code
_entity_poly.pdbx_strand_id
1 'polypeptide(L)' 'MCFLLYFSVTRALCSTLGILHLLEHDEEYVFTLPSAYARSILTVPWVELGGKVSISCAKSGYSAAVTFHTKPFYGGKVHR' A
#
# COMPACT_ATOMS: atom_id res chain seq x y z
N MET A 1 -17.40 24.94 -12.94
CA MET A 1 -16.25 25.16 -12.03
C MET A 1 -16.52 24.79 -10.57
N CYS A 2 -17.30 23.73 -10.27
CA CYS A 2 -17.61 23.34 -8.89
C CYS A 2 -17.87 21.82 -8.66
N PHE A 3 -17.33 20.93 -9.51
CA PHE A 3 -17.51 19.47 -9.34
C PHE A 3 -16.25 18.63 -9.52
N LEU A 4 -15.10 19.23 -9.84
CA LEU A 4 -13.83 18.50 -10.08
C LEU A 4 -12.97 18.31 -8.82
N LEU A 5 -13.38 18.82 -7.65
CA LEU A 5 -12.54 18.84 -6.44
C LEU A 5 -12.95 17.85 -5.34
N TYR A 6 -13.99 17.03 -5.55
CA TYR A 6 -14.50 16.13 -4.48
C TYR A 6 -13.73 14.81 -4.31
N PHE A 7 -12.76 14.48 -5.16
CA PHE A 7 -11.97 13.25 -5.05
C PHE A 7 -10.50 13.47 -5.37
N SER A 8 -9.88 14.37 -4.63
CA SER A 8 -8.44 14.54 -4.67
C SER A 8 -7.73 13.36 -3.99
N VAL A 9 -7.51 12.28 -4.74
CA VAL A 9 -6.64 11.18 -4.33
C VAL A 9 -5.45 11.12 -5.26
N THR A 10 -4.28 11.49 -4.75
CA THR A 10 -3.03 11.31 -5.47
C THR A 10 -2.45 9.97 -5.05
N ARG A 11 -2.32 9.02 -6.00
CA ARG A 11 -1.60 7.76 -5.77
C ARG A 11 -0.10 8.06 -5.84
N ALA A 12 0.61 7.88 -4.73
CA ALA A 12 2.06 7.91 -4.71
C ALA A 12 2.58 6.52 -5.06
N LEU A 13 3.19 6.38 -6.24
CA LEU A 13 3.93 5.18 -6.63
C LEU A 13 5.35 5.31 -6.06
N CYS A 14 5.52 4.86 -4.81
CA CYS A 14 6.84 4.58 -4.27
C CYS A 14 7.37 3.30 -4.94
N SER A 15 8.67 3.21 -5.20
CA SER A 15 9.36 2.09 -5.87
C SER A 15 8.77 0.71 -5.53
N THR A 16 8.53 -0.13 -6.54
CA THR A 16 7.72 -1.35 -6.36
C THR A 16 8.40 -2.45 -5.55
N LEU A 17 9.70 -2.34 -5.25
CA LEU A 17 10.52 -3.38 -4.63
C LEU A 17 11.47 -2.80 -3.56
N GLY A 18 11.63 -3.54 -2.46
CA GLY A 18 12.57 -3.31 -1.37
C GLY A 18 13.31 -4.60 -1.01
N ILE A 19 14.52 -4.46 -0.48
CA ILE A 19 15.38 -5.56 -0.04
C ILE A 19 15.74 -5.35 1.42
N LEU A 20 15.58 -6.39 2.23
CA LEU A 20 15.96 -6.43 3.65
C LEU A 20 16.99 -7.53 3.85
N HIS A 21 18.16 -7.16 4.37
CA HIS A 21 19.21 -8.11 4.74
C HIS A 21 19.13 -8.38 6.25
N LEU A 22 18.87 -9.64 6.60
CA LEU A 22 18.92 -10.13 7.97
C LEU A 22 20.30 -10.73 8.22
N LEU A 23 21.24 -9.89 8.64
CA LEU A 23 22.66 -10.23 8.79
C LEU A 23 22.91 -11.38 9.77
N GLU A 24 22.09 -11.54 10.80
CA GLU A 24 22.22 -12.60 11.80
C GLU A 24 22.05 -14.01 11.22
N HIS A 25 21.22 -14.14 10.18
CA HIS A 25 20.94 -15.41 9.51
C HIS A 25 21.52 -15.46 8.08
N ASP A 26 22.20 -14.39 7.67
CA ASP A 26 22.67 -14.18 6.30
C ASP A 26 21.52 -14.40 5.30
N GLU A 27 20.34 -13.87 5.60
CA GLU A 27 19.14 -14.00 4.77
C GLU A 27 18.83 -12.70 4.05
N GLU A 28 18.37 -12.82 2.81
CA GLU A 28 17.89 -11.71 2.00
C GLU A 28 16.40 -11.86 1.73
N TYR A 29 15.63 -10.84 2.09
CA TYR A 29 14.20 -10.77 1.89
C TYR A 29 13.89 -9.72 0.83
N VAL A 30 13.29 -10.17 -0.27
CA VAL A 30 12.77 -9.30 -1.32
C VAL A 30 11.28 -9.10 -1.06
N PHE A 31 10.84 -7.85 -1.04
CA PHE A 31 9.43 -7.53 -0.83
C PHE A 31 8.93 -6.38 -1.70
N THR A 32 7.64 -6.38 -1.99
CA THR A 32 7.00 -5.29 -2.73
C THR A 32 6.51 -4.19 -1.79
N LEU A 33 6.49 -2.94 -2.23
CA LEU A 33 5.90 -1.86 -1.43
C LEU A 33 4.38 -1.74 -1.66
N PRO A 34 3.60 -1.44 -0.62
CA PRO A 34 2.18 -1.13 -0.78
C PRO A 34 2.01 0.20 -1.53
N SER A 35 0.90 0.36 -2.24
CA SER A 35 0.55 1.65 -2.83
C SER A 35 0.07 2.61 -1.73
N ALA A 36 0.54 3.85 -1.76
CA ALA A 36 0.08 4.89 -0.84
C ALA A 36 -0.91 5.83 -1.55
N TYR A 37 -2.02 6.11 -0.89
CA TYR A 37 -3.09 6.96 -1.38
C TYR A 37 -3.24 8.15 -0.43
N ALA A 38 -2.91 9.35 -0.91
CA ALA A 38 -3.17 10.58 -0.16
C ALA A 38 -4.65 10.95 -0.27
N ARG A 39 -5.31 11.19 0.85
CA ARG A 39 -6.70 11.65 0.95
C ARG A 39 -6.72 13.09 1.47
N SER A 40 -7.84 13.78 1.22
CA SER A 40 -8.13 15.08 1.84
C SER A 40 -7.05 16.14 1.63
N ILE A 41 -6.55 16.26 0.40
CA ILE A 41 -5.49 17.21 0.06
C ILE A 41 -5.93 18.67 0.24
N LEU A 42 -7.23 18.94 0.32
CA LEU A 42 -7.80 20.27 0.53
C LEU A 42 -8.10 20.57 2.01
N THR A 43 -7.97 19.59 2.90
CA THR A 43 -8.23 19.74 4.34
C THR A 43 -7.04 19.21 5.14
N VAL A 44 -7.25 18.33 6.12
CA VAL A 44 -6.16 17.66 6.84
C VAL A 44 -5.78 16.43 6.01
N PRO A 45 -4.61 16.40 5.36
CA PRO A 45 -4.23 15.27 4.53
C PRO A 45 -3.92 14.04 5.39
N TRP A 46 -4.34 12.87 4.94
CA TRP A 46 -3.93 11.59 5.53
C TRP A 46 -3.60 10.57 4.45
N VAL A 47 -2.87 9.51 4.81
CA VAL A 47 -2.45 8.45 3.88
C VAL A 47 -3.17 7.15 4.21
N GLU A 48 -3.67 6.48 3.18
CA GLU A 48 -4.09 5.07 3.24
C GLU A 48 -3.08 4.21 2.47
N LEU A 49 -2.64 3.11 3.07
CA LEU A 49 -1.88 2.09 2.34
C LEU A 49 -2.85 1.07 1.75
N GLY A 50 -2.56 0.62 0.53
CA GLY A 50 -3.40 -0.31 -0.20
C GLY A 50 -2.64 -1.27 -1.09
N GLY A 51 -3.25 -2.42 -1.35
CA GLY A 51 -2.73 -3.44 -2.25
C GLY A 51 -2.05 -4.60 -1.53
N LYS A 52 -1.60 -5.57 -2.32
CA LYS A 52 -0.93 -6.78 -1.84
C LYS A 52 0.57 -6.57 -1.81
N VAL A 53 1.18 -6.93 -0.69
CA VAL A 53 2.61 -7.00 -0.47
C VAL A 53 3.02 -8.46 -0.35
N SER A 54 4.00 -8.88 -1.14
CA SER A 54 4.65 -10.19 -0.99
C SER A 54 6.06 -9.99 -0.44
N ILE A 55 6.46 -10.84 0.50
CA ILE A 55 7.80 -10.91 1.08
C ILE A 55 8.29 -12.35 0.82
N SER A 56 9.51 -12.49 0.31
CA SER A 56 10.10 -13.80 0.03
C SER A 56 11.60 -13.82 0.31
N CYS A 57 12.09 -14.88 0.93
CA CYS A 57 13.50 -15.19 1.05
C CYS A 57 13.88 -16.38 0.16
N ALA A 58 14.85 -16.20 -0.73
CA ALA A 58 15.32 -17.27 -1.61
C ALA A 58 16.13 -18.35 -0.86
N LYS A 59 16.78 -17.99 0.26
CA LYS A 59 17.67 -18.86 1.02
C LYS A 59 16.91 -19.89 1.85
N SER A 60 15.95 -19.45 2.67
CA SER A 60 15.15 -20.31 3.54
C SER A 60 13.81 -20.73 2.93
N GLY A 61 13.40 -20.12 1.82
CA GLY A 61 12.11 -20.38 1.19
C GLY A 61 10.91 -19.78 1.95
N TYR A 62 11.15 -18.98 2.99
CA TYR A 62 10.08 -18.30 3.71
C TYR A 62 9.38 -17.28 2.82
N SER A 63 8.05 -17.30 2.88
CA SER A 63 7.22 -16.35 2.17
C SER A 63 6.07 -15.88 3.05
N ALA A 64 5.75 -14.60 2.94
CA ALA A 64 4.64 -13.98 3.62
C ALA A 64 3.91 -13.05 2.66
N ALA A 65 2.59 -12.94 2.83
CA ALA A 65 1.76 -12.03 2.05
C ALA A 65 0.91 -11.18 2.99
N VAL A 66 0.93 -9.87 2.78
CA VAL A 66 0.15 -8.90 3.56
C VAL A 66 -0.75 -8.13 2.59
N THR A 67 -2.02 -7.98 2.93
CA THR A 67 -2.96 -7.18 2.13
C THR A 67 -3.36 -5.95 2.91
N PHE A 68 -3.06 -4.78 2.35
CA PHE A 68 -3.48 -3.51 2.90
C PHE A 68 -4.84 -3.13 2.31
N HIS A 69 -5.84 -3.00 3.18
CA HIS A 69 -7.19 -2.61 2.78
C HIS A 69 -7.35 -1.10 2.91
N THR A 70 -7.76 -0.44 1.82
CA THR A 70 -8.16 0.96 1.84
C THR A 70 -9.67 1.07 2.05
N LYS A 71 -10.14 2.17 2.65
CA LYS A 71 -11.58 2.42 2.64
C LYS A 71 -12.06 2.56 1.18
N PRO A 72 -13.20 1.95 0.81
CA PRO A 72 -13.77 2.15 -0.51
C PRO A 72 -14.02 3.64 -0.73
N PHE A 73 -13.72 4.11 -1.94
CA PHE A 73 -13.85 5.53 -2.30
C PHE A 73 -15.30 6.03 -2.20
N TYR A 74 -16.26 5.13 -2.43
CA TYR A 74 -17.67 5.40 -2.24
C TYR A 74 -18.17 4.69 -0.97
N GLY A 75 -18.64 5.48 -0.02
CA GLY A 75 -19.36 4.98 1.14
C GLY A 75 -20.77 4.59 0.75
N GLY A 76 -21.10 3.31 0.89
CA GLY A 76 -22.46 2.81 0.80
C GLY A 76 -22.48 1.31 1.01
N LYS A 77 -23.16 0.86 2.07
CA LYS A 77 -23.58 -0.55 2.17
C LYS A 77 -24.24 -0.91 0.84
N VAL A 78 -23.84 -2.04 0.24
CA VAL A 78 -24.70 -2.72 -0.71
C VAL A 78 -26.02 -2.94 0.03
N HIS A 79 -27.08 -2.26 -0.39
CA HIS A 79 -28.42 -2.58 0.06
C HIS A 79 -28.66 -4.07 -0.25
N ARG A 80 -29.16 -4.78 0.77
CA ARG A 80 -29.34 -6.23 0.89
C ARG A 80 -29.61 -7.00 -0.39
#